data_AF-A0A3N9UQX4-F1
#
_entry.id   AF-A0A3N9UQX4-F1
#
_cell.length_a   1.000
_cell.length_b   1.000
_cell.length_c   1.000
_cell.angle_alpha   90.00
_cell.angle_beta   90.00
_cell.angle_gamma   90.00
#
_symmetry.space_group_name_H-M   'P 1'
#
loop_
_entity.id
_entity.type
_entity.pdbx_description
1 polymer ?
#
loop_
_entity_poly.entity_id
_entity_poly.type
_entity_poly.pdbx_seq_one_letter_code
_entity_poly.pdbx_strand_id
1 'polypeptide(L)'
;MMEGSFVLPGDEVGSAEEFVPGDCTYAKGGVIYASTAGLVEVDPKTRSANVIPKSNAPPKLCHGDIVVGEVIDLKDSLVIVSLAFKKGYENRPLSDEEATIHISNVRNSYVKDLRHLFSLHDILKAKIIDERQMRLSTGDEDLGVIKAYCNRCLTGLMRKEGKLACPNCGNVETRKTSTAYGLGVV
;
A
#
# COMPACT_ATOMS: atom_id res chain seq x y z
N MET A 1 23.64 -26.01 4.72
CA MET A 1 23.32 -24.73 4.05
C MET A 1 22.76 -25.03 2.67
N MET A 2 21.47 -24.81 2.45
CA MET A 2 20.87 -24.96 1.12
C MET A 2 20.14 -23.67 0.79
N GLU A 3 20.84 -22.74 0.15
CA GLU A 3 20.18 -21.64 -0.54
C GLU A 3 19.10 -22.24 -1.45
N GLY A 4 17.87 -21.74 -1.35
CA GLY A 4 16.72 -22.29 -2.07
C GLY A 4 16.07 -23.54 -1.46
N SER A 5 16.48 -24.04 -0.28
CA SER A 5 15.73 -25.09 0.41
C SER A 5 14.46 -24.54 1.05
N PHE A 6 13.39 -25.35 0.98
CA PHE A 6 12.17 -25.09 1.71
C PHE A 6 12.32 -25.47 3.18
N VAL A 7 11.98 -24.56 4.08
CA VAL A 7 12.08 -24.70 5.54
C VAL A 7 10.72 -24.46 6.19
N LEU A 8 10.51 -25.06 7.37
CA LEU A 8 9.38 -24.86 8.25
C LEU A 8 9.78 -24.03 9.49
N PRO A 9 8.82 -23.41 10.20
CA PRO A 9 9.12 -22.70 11.43
C PRO A 9 9.80 -23.63 12.45
N GLY A 10 10.99 -23.23 12.93
CA GLY A 10 11.81 -24.04 13.83
C GLY A 10 12.93 -24.83 13.15
N ASP A 11 12.95 -24.91 11.83
CA ASP A 11 14.06 -25.52 11.09
C ASP A 11 15.32 -24.64 11.16
N GLU A 12 16.48 -25.29 11.16
CA GLU A 12 17.78 -24.63 11.13
C GLU A 12 18.07 -24.04 9.75
N VAL A 13 18.43 -22.76 9.73
CA VAL A 13 18.74 -21.99 8.52
C VAL A 13 20.25 -21.79 8.37
N GLY A 14 20.98 -21.62 9.48
CA GLY A 14 22.44 -21.47 9.48
C GLY A 14 23.02 -21.13 10.85
N SER A 15 24.35 -20.99 10.92
CA SER A 15 25.04 -20.58 12.15
C SER A 15 25.08 -19.06 12.30
N ALA A 16 24.91 -18.56 13.54
CA ALA A 16 25.08 -17.15 13.87
C ALA A 16 26.56 -16.69 13.85
N GLU A 17 27.50 -17.63 13.73
CA GLU A 17 28.92 -17.33 13.52
C GLU A 17 29.21 -16.93 12.07
N GLU A 18 28.42 -17.47 11.14
CA GLU A 18 28.60 -17.26 9.69
C GLU A 18 27.66 -16.19 9.14
N PHE A 19 26.46 -16.07 9.70
CA PHE A 19 25.39 -15.22 9.20
C PHE A 19 24.76 -14.37 10.30
N VAL A 20 24.11 -13.29 9.87
CA VAL A 20 23.26 -12.46 10.71
C VAL A 20 21.80 -12.88 10.49
N PRO A 21 20.97 -13.03 11.53
CA PRO A 21 19.53 -13.29 11.34
C PRO A 21 18.88 -12.12 10.59
N GLY A 22 18.23 -12.43 9.48
CA GLY A 22 17.50 -11.49 8.63
C GLY A 22 15.98 -11.61 8.76
N ASP A 23 15.24 -11.15 7.74
CA ASP A 23 13.78 -11.20 7.68
C ASP A 23 13.28 -12.67 7.83
N CYS A 24 12.27 -12.85 8.68
CA CYS A 24 11.65 -14.14 8.99
C CYS A 24 12.59 -15.22 9.56
N THR A 25 13.63 -14.80 10.27
CA THR A 25 14.53 -15.69 11.03
C THR A 25 14.77 -15.16 12.44
N TYR A 26 15.26 -16.01 13.34
CA TYR A 26 15.69 -15.61 14.68
C TYR A 26 16.88 -16.44 15.14
N ALA A 27 17.74 -15.85 15.97
CA ALA A 27 18.89 -16.56 16.54
C ALA A 27 18.58 -17.07 17.95
N LYS A 28 18.91 -18.33 18.22
CA LYS A 28 18.82 -18.93 19.56
C LYS A 28 19.99 -19.89 19.77
N GLY A 29 20.79 -19.67 20.81
CA GLY A 29 21.91 -20.56 21.15
C GLY A 29 22.97 -20.70 20.05
N GLY A 30 23.28 -19.61 19.33
CA GLY A 30 24.28 -19.61 18.26
C GLY A 30 23.80 -20.15 16.91
N VAL A 31 22.55 -20.61 16.82
CA VAL A 31 21.95 -21.12 15.58
C VAL A 31 20.80 -20.20 15.15
N ILE A 32 20.68 -19.98 13.84
CA ILE A 32 19.60 -19.23 13.21
C ILE A 32 18.52 -20.21 12.78
N TYR A 33 17.29 -19.94 13.19
CA TYR A 33 16.12 -20.73 12.88
C TYR A 33 15.12 -19.94 12.05
N ALA A 34 14.34 -20.65 11.25
CA ALA A 34 13.23 -20.08 10.49
C ALA A 34 12.07 -19.72 11.42
N SER A 35 11.47 -18.54 11.24
CA SER A 35 10.25 -18.14 11.95
C SER A 35 8.97 -18.42 11.15
N THR A 36 9.11 -18.77 9.86
CA THR A 36 7.99 -19.03 8.93
C THR A 36 8.34 -20.14 7.95
N ALA A 37 7.33 -20.67 7.26
CA ALA A 37 7.53 -21.62 6.18
C ALA A 37 7.87 -20.91 4.86
N GLY A 38 8.98 -21.28 4.22
CA GLY A 38 9.48 -20.53 3.06
C GLY A 38 10.77 -21.07 2.46
N LEU A 39 11.35 -20.31 1.53
CA LEU A 39 12.65 -20.62 0.93
C LEU A 39 13.76 -19.81 1.59
N VAL A 40 14.88 -20.44 1.88
CA VAL A 40 16.06 -19.74 2.42
C VAL A 40 16.71 -18.90 1.32
N GLU A 41 16.95 -17.62 1.62
CA GLU A 41 17.72 -16.69 0.79
C GLU A 41 18.82 -16.04 1.64
N VAL A 42 20.05 -16.01 1.13
CA VAL A 42 21.17 -15.36 1.80
C VAL A 42 21.55 -14.11 1.02
N ASP A 43 21.58 -12.96 1.68
CA ASP A 43 22.14 -11.75 1.07
C ASP A 43 23.66 -11.76 1.25
N PRO A 44 24.46 -11.91 0.18
CA PRO A 44 25.91 -11.96 0.28
C PRO A 44 26.54 -10.65 0.74
N LYS A 45 25.85 -9.50 0.58
CA LYS A 45 26.38 -8.19 0.97
C LYS A 45 26.33 -7.98 2.48
N THR A 46 25.19 -8.32 3.07
CA THR A 46 24.94 -8.16 4.51
C THR A 46 25.25 -9.43 5.30
N ARG A 47 25.50 -10.55 4.61
CA ARG A 47 25.56 -11.90 5.19
C ARG A 47 24.31 -12.24 6.00
N SER A 48 23.16 -11.70 5.60
CA SER A 48 21.91 -11.99 6.28
C SER A 48 21.27 -13.26 5.75
N ALA A 49 20.86 -14.14 6.66
CA ALA A 49 20.06 -15.31 6.34
C ALA A 49 18.58 -14.96 6.49
N ASN A 50 17.85 -14.98 5.38
CA ASN A 50 16.44 -14.63 5.29
C ASN A 50 15.63 -15.87 4.91
N VAL A 51 14.35 -15.89 5.28
CA VAL A 51 13.40 -16.88 4.76
C VAL A 51 12.32 -16.14 3.99
N ILE A 52 12.27 -16.34 2.67
CA ILE A 52 11.19 -15.81 1.82
C ILE A 52 9.95 -16.65 2.09
N PRO A 53 8.92 -16.09 2.75
CA PRO A 53 7.74 -16.86 3.10
C PRO A 53 7.04 -17.34 1.82
N LYS A 54 6.80 -18.64 1.73
CA LYS A 54 5.91 -19.23 0.70
C LYS A 54 4.50 -19.45 1.24
N SER A 55 4.31 -19.19 2.54
CA SER A 55 3.02 -19.15 3.21
C SER A 55 2.46 -17.71 3.29
N ASN A 56 1.31 -17.55 3.93
CA ASN A 56 0.49 -16.33 3.98
C ASN A 56 1.08 -15.17 4.83
N ALA A 57 2.36 -14.84 4.68
CA ALA A 57 2.96 -13.71 5.41
C ALA A 57 2.35 -12.36 4.98
N PRO A 58 1.95 -11.46 5.88
CA PRO A 58 1.43 -10.15 5.50
C PRO A 58 2.39 -9.41 4.55
N PRO A 59 1.89 -8.72 3.51
CA PRO A 59 2.77 -8.01 2.59
C PRO A 59 3.40 -6.84 3.35
N LYS A 60 4.72 -6.77 3.35
CA LYS A 60 5.46 -5.66 3.97
C LYS A 60 5.23 -4.41 3.14
N LEU A 61 4.80 -3.35 3.82
CA LEU A 61 4.67 -2.01 3.27
C LEU A 61 5.98 -1.25 3.44
N CYS A 62 6.56 -0.83 2.33
CA CYS A 62 7.84 -0.13 2.29
C CYS A 62 7.69 1.21 1.58
N HIS A 63 8.63 2.12 1.84
CA HIS A 63 8.77 3.34 1.07
C HIS A 63 8.78 3.06 -0.44
N GLY A 64 7.95 3.78 -1.18
CA GLY A 64 7.85 3.71 -2.63
C GLY A 64 6.80 2.72 -3.14
N ASP A 65 6.23 1.87 -2.29
CA ASP A 65 5.16 0.97 -2.68
C ASP A 65 3.89 1.72 -3.07
N ILE A 66 3.14 1.11 -3.99
CA ILE A 66 1.83 1.60 -4.42
C ILE A 66 0.76 0.82 -3.68
N VAL A 67 -0.13 1.54 -3.02
CA VAL A 67 -1.23 0.98 -2.24
C VAL A 67 -2.57 1.52 -2.73
N VAL A 68 -3.61 0.73 -2.51
CA VAL A 68 -5.00 1.14 -2.75
C VAL A 68 -5.74 1.12 -1.44
N GLY A 69 -6.57 2.14 -1.24
CA GLY A 69 -7.39 2.27 -0.05
C GLY A 69 -8.60 3.16 -0.27
N GLU A 70 -9.45 3.21 0.74
CA GLU A 70 -10.67 3.99 0.80
C GLU A 70 -10.51 5.18 1.74
N VAL A 71 -10.99 6.36 1.33
CA VAL A 71 -11.02 7.54 2.21
C VAL A 71 -12.08 7.35 3.29
N ILE A 72 -11.65 7.29 4.54
CA ILE A 72 -12.53 7.11 5.71
C ILE A 72 -12.78 8.41 6.48
N ASP A 73 -11.87 9.39 6.40
CA ASP A 73 -12.04 10.69 7.04
C ASP A 73 -11.27 11.81 6.29
N LEU A 74 -11.77 13.04 6.40
CA LEU A 74 -11.23 14.23 5.76
C LEU A 74 -11.18 15.37 6.76
N LYS A 75 -9.96 15.84 7.05
CA LYS A 75 -9.67 17.02 7.84
C LYS A 75 -9.17 18.15 6.94
N ASP A 76 -9.00 19.35 7.49
CA ASP A 76 -8.60 20.53 6.72
C ASP A 76 -7.28 20.34 5.94
N SER A 77 -6.31 19.62 6.53
CA SER A 77 -4.98 19.40 5.95
C SER A 77 -4.59 17.93 5.79
N LEU A 78 -5.46 16.99 6.16
CA LEU A 78 -5.19 15.55 6.16
C LEU A 78 -6.36 14.75 5.59
N VAL A 79 -6.04 13.79 4.72
CA VAL A 79 -6.94 12.73 4.29
C VAL A 79 -6.54 11.45 5.03
N ILE A 80 -7.50 10.77 5.65
CA ILE A 80 -7.28 9.48 6.31
C ILE A 80 -7.83 8.39 5.39
N VAL A 81 -7.01 7.38 5.13
CA VAL A 81 -7.27 6.32 4.16
C VAL A 81 -7.13 4.98 4.85
N SER A 82 -8.15 4.13 4.76
CA SER A 82 -8.05 2.72 5.13
C SER A 82 -7.44 1.95 3.96
N LEU A 83 -6.27 1.35 4.16
CA LEU A 83 -5.58 0.57 3.14
C LEU A 83 -6.27 -0.78 2.94
N ALA A 84 -6.51 -1.12 1.68
CA ALA A 84 -7.10 -2.40 1.30
C ALA A 84 -6.02 -3.40 0.88
N PHE A 85 -5.10 -3.01 -0.01
CA PHE A 85 -4.02 -3.87 -0.47
C PHE A 85 -2.88 -3.09 -1.12
N LYS A 86 -1.74 -3.76 -1.23
CA LYS A 86 -0.57 -3.30 -1.98
C LYS A 86 -0.61 -3.83 -3.42
N LYS A 87 -0.21 -3.00 -4.38
CA LYS A 87 -0.10 -3.40 -5.80
C LYS A 87 0.82 -4.61 -5.95
N GLY A 88 0.37 -5.62 -6.70
CA GLY A 88 1.06 -6.91 -6.83
C GLY A 88 0.73 -7.93 -5.73
N TYR A 89 -0.02 -7.52 -4.71
CA TYR A 89 -0.51 -8.36 -3.62
C TYR A 89 -2.05 -8.25 -3.48
N GLU A 90 -2.77 -8.09 -4.59
CA GLU A 90 -4.22 -7.86 -4.63
C GLU A 90 -5.04 -8.97 -3.96
N ASN A 91 -4.56 -10.21 -4.02
CA ASN A 91 -5.21 -11.36 -3.36
C ASN A 91 -4.95 -11.41 -1.84
N ARG A 92 -4.20 -10.45 -1.29
CA ARG A 92 -3.82 -10.40 0.12
C ARG A 92 -4.20 -9.03 0.70
N PRO A 93 -5.42 -8.91 1.24
CA PRO A 93 -5.84 -7.67 1.87
C PRO A 93 -4.99 -7.37 3.11
N LEU A 94 -4.81 -6.08 3.36
CA LEU A 94 -4.22 -5.55 4.60
C LEU A 94 -5.31 -5.53 5.67
N SER A 95 -4.98 -5.93 6.89
CA SER A 95 -5.90 -5.86 8.02
C SER A 95 -5.74 -4.53 8.76
N ASP A 96 -6.77 -3.69 8.70
CA ASP A 96 -6.94 -2.49 9.53
C ASP A 96 -5.74 -1.52 9.54
N GLU A 97 -5.06 -1.35 8.40
CA GLU A 97 -3.99 -0.35 8.26
C GLU A 97 -4.56 0.99 7.79
N GLU A 98 -4.43 2.01 8.64
CA GLU A 98 -4.74 3.39 8.29
C GLU A 98 -3.48 4.14 7.86
N ALA A 99 -3.64 5.01 6.86
CA ALA A 99 -2.58 5.82 6.32
C ALA A 99 -3.08 7.24 6.04
N THR A 100 -2.17 8.20 5.98
CA THR A 100 -2.53 9.63 5.85
C THR A 100 -1.90 10.30 4.65
N ILE A 101 -2.68 11.14 3.95
CA ILE A 101 -2.19 12.04 2.91
C ILE A 101 -2.29 13.47 3.44
N HIS A 102 -1.14 14.13 3.63
CA HIS A 102 -1.11 15.54 3.97
C HIS A 102 -1.34 16.40 2.71
N ILE A 103 -1.94 17.58 2.86
CA ILE A 103 -2.27 18.50 1.76
C ILE A 103 -1.06 18.85 0.87
N SER A 104 0.14 18.88 1.43
CA SER A 104 1.39 19.10 0.67
C SER A 104 1.76 17.96 -0.28
N ASN A 105 1.23 16.76 -0.05
CA ASN A 105 1.59 15.53 -0.77
C ASN A 105 0.52 15.11 -1.79
N VAL A 106 -0.46 15.98 -2.05
CA VAL A 106 -1.57 15.67 -2.94
C VAL A 106 -1.22 15.89 -4.41
N ARG A 107 -0.49 16.97 -4.71
CA ARG A 107 -0.05 17.36 -6.07
C ARG A 107 1.06 18.41 -5.95
N ASN A 108 1.83 18.61 -7.02
CA ASN A 108 2.93 19.58 -7.05
C ASN A 108 2.45 21.05 -7.06
N SER A 109 1.19 21.31 -7.40
CA SER A 109 0.59 22.66 -7.41
C SER A 109 -0.17 22.96 -6.12
N TYR A 110 -0.20 24.24 -5.73
CA TYR A 110 -0.84 24.68 -4.49
C TYR A 110 -2.29 24.17 -4.38
N VAL A 111 -2.61 23.50 -3.28
CA VAL A 111 -3.96 23.02 -2.94
C VAL A 111 -4.52 23.89 -1.84
N LYS A 112 -5.67 24.52 -2.10
CA LYS A 112 -6.38 25.32 -1.09
C LYS A 112 -7.30 24.47 -0.21
N ASP A 113 -7.96 23.47 -0.79
CA ASP A 113 -8.97 22.66 -0.10
C ASP A 113 -8.93 21.21 -0.59
N LEU A 114 -8.85 20.27 0.35
CA LEU A 114 -8.85 18.84 0.10
C LEU A 114 -10.22 18.31 -0.35
N ARG A 115 -11.31 18.96 0.07
CA ARG A 115 -12.69 18.54 -0.22
C ARG A 115 -13.06 18.63 -1.71
N HIS A 116 -12.27 19.36 -2.49
CA HIS A 116 -12.42 19.43 -3.96
C HIS A 116 -11.63 18.33 -4.68
N LEU A 117 -10.78 17.60 -3.97
CA LEU A 117 -9.87 16.60 -4.52
C LEU A 117 -10.22 15.18 -4.07
N PHE A 118 -10.75 15.04 -2.86
CA PHE A 118 -11.17 13.78 -2.26
C PHE A 118 -12.51 13.94 -1.55
N SER A 119 -13.26 12.85 -1.47
CA SER A 119 -14.50 12.72 -0.69
C SER A 119 -14.47 11.40 0.08
N LEU A 120 -15.34 11.29 1.09
CA LEU A 120 -15.55 10.04 1.82
C LEU A 120 -15.94 8.92 0.85
N HIS A 121 -15.46 7.70 1.13
CA HIS A 121 -15.66 6.51 0.31
C HIS A 121 -15.02 6.54 -1.08
N ASP A 122 -14.22 7.57 -1.41
CA ASP A 122 -13.41 7.54 -2.61
C ASP A 122 -12.34 6.45 -2.48
N ILE A 123 -12.23 5.61 -3.51
CA ILE A 123 -11.16 4.61 -3.62
C ILE A 123 -10.02 5.25 -4.39
N LEU A 124 -8.82 5.25 -3.81
CA LEU A 124 -7.66 5.90 -4.37
C LEU A 124 -6.43 5.00 -4.40
N LYS A 125 -5.55 5.31 -5.34
CA LYS A 125 -4.20 4.74 -5.47
C LYS A 125 -3.18 5.78 -5.02
N ALA A 126 -2.32 5.42 -4.09
CA ALA A 126 -1.31 6.32 -3.53
C ALA A 126 0.03 5.60 -3.33
N LYS A 127 1.09 6.39 -3.15
CA LYS A 127 2.45 5.90 -2.93
C LYS A 127 2.87 6.14 -1.48
N ILE A 128 3.49 5.14 -0.86
CA ILE A 128 4.07 5.27 0.48
C ILE A 128 5.32 6.13 0.40
N ILE A 129 5.38 7.20 1.20
CA ILE A 129 6.55 8.08 1.33
C ILE A 129 7.20 8.00 2.72
N ASP A 130 6.53 7.35 3.68
CA ASP A 130 7.06 7.06 5.01
C ASP A 130 6.32 5.85 5.57
N GLU A 131 7.01 4.71 5.63
CA GLU A 131 6.46 3.45 6.14
C GLU A 131 6.30 3.43 7.68
N ARG A 132 7.00 4.32 8.42
CA ARG A 132 6.89 4.37 9.88
C ARG A 132 5.66 5.14 10.33
N GLN A 133 5.36 6.24 9.63
CA GLN A 133 4.20 7.09 9.91
C GLN A 133 3.00 6.77 9.01
N MET A 134 3.13 5.78 8.12
CA MET A 134 2.16 5.47 7.06
C MET A 134 1.69 6.73 6.33
N ARG A 135 2.65 7.55 5.89
CA ARG A 135 2.35 8.74 5.08
C ARG A 135 2.37 8.37 3.61
N LEU A 136 1.38 8.90 2.91
CA LEU A 136 1.13 8.67 1.51
C LEU A 136 1.28 9.96 0.69
N SER A 137 1.49 9.78 -0.61
CA SER A 137 1.49 10.83 -1.62
C SER A 137 0.64 10.42 -2.82
N THR A 138 -0.09 11.38 -3.38
CA THR A 138 -0.80 11.28 -4.67
C THR A 138 -0.23 12.27 -5.70
N GLY A 139 1.00 12.73 -5.49
CA GLY A 139 1.63 13.78 -6.28
C GLY A 139 1.75 13.46 -7.77
N ASP A 140 1.97 12.19 -8.10
CA ASP A 140 2.15 11.72 -9.47
C ASP A 140 0.81 11.69 -10.25
N GLU A 141 0.86 11.79 -11.57
CA GLU A 141 -0.34 11.81 -12.43
C GLU A 141 -1.08 10.46 -12.44
N ASP A 142 -0.35 9.35 -12.30
CA ASP A 142 -0.92 8.01 -12.18
C ASP A 142 -1.59 7.77 -10.81
N LEU A 143 -1.39 8.66 -9.84
CA LEU A 143 -1.93 8.54 -8.49
C LEU A 143 -3.14 9.45 -8.26
N GLY A 144 -3.99 9.03 -7.33
CA GLY A 144 -5.23 9.70 -6.98
C GLY A 144 -6.42 8.76 -7.00
N VAL A 145 -7.61 9.35 -7.05
CA VAL A 145 -8.88 8.63 -7.01
C VAL A 145 -9.03 7.77 -8.28
N ILE A 146 -9.38 6.51 -8.09
CA ILE A 146 -9.64 5.52 -9.16
C ILE A 146 -11.13 5.17 -9.27
N LYS A 147 -11.88 5.35 -8.18
CA LYS A 147 -13.34 5.21 -8.15
C LYS A 147 -13.92 6.20 -7.14
N ALA A 148 -14.94 6.94 -7.56
CA ALA A 148 -15.65 7.89 -6.72
C ALA A 148 -17.16 7.66 -6.78
N TYR A 149 -17.85 8.09 -5.74
CA TYR A 149 -19.30 8.03 -5.62
C TYR A 149 -19.88 9.45 -5.54
N CYS A 150 -21.08 9.61 -6.08
CA CYS A 150 -21.75 10.90 -6.05
C CYS A 150 -22.16 11.27 -4.62
N ASN A 151 -21.81 12.48 -4.18
CA ASN A 151 -22.15 12.96 -2.83
C ASN A 151 -23.66 13.13 -2.58
N ARG A 152 -24.51 13.07 -3.63
CA ARG A 152 -25.97 13.21 -3.51
C ARG A 152 -26.73 11.89 -3.49
N CYS A 153 -26.33 10.93 -4.33
CA CYS A 153 -27.10 9.70 -4.55
C CYS A 153 -26.25 8.43 -4.53
N LEU A 154 -24.97 8.54 -4.16
CA LEU A 154 -24.00 7.45 -4.06
C LEU A 154 -23.79 6.63 -5.34
N THR A 155 -24.34 7.08 -6.47
CA THR A 155 -24.09 6.45 -7.76
C THR A 155 -22.64 6.70 -8.17
N GLY A 156 -21.96 5.66 -8.66
CA GLY A 156 -20.58 5.78 -9.14
C GLY A 156 -20.44 6.85 -10.22
N LEU A 157 -19.48 7.74 -10.05
CA LEU A 157 -19.25 8.85 -10.98
C LEU A 157 -18.49 8.38 -12.23
N MET A 158 -18.84 8.95 -13.39
CA MET A 158 -18.17 8.67 -14.67
C MET A 158 -17.33 9.86 -15.11
N ARG A 159 -16.17 9.59 -15.70
CA ARG A 159 -15.30 10.64 -16.25
C ARG A 159 -15.91 11.17 -17.56
N LYS A 160 -16.16 12.48 -17.60
CA LYS A 160 -16.65 13.20 -18.77
C LYS A 160 -15.89 14.52 -18.90
N GLU A 161 -15.17 14.71 -20.01
CA GLU A 161 -14.46 15.98 -20.32
C GLU A 161 -13.52 16.47 -19.20
N GLY A 162 -12.82 15.53 -18.55
CA GLY A 162 -11.89 15.85 -17.45
C GLY A 162 -12.55 16.10 -16.09
N LYS A 163 -13.88 16.03 -15.99
CA LYS A 163 -14.64 16.10 -14.73
C LYS A 163 -15.32 14.76 -14.42
N LEU A 164 -15.88 14.65 -13.23
CA LEU A 164 -16.69 13.50 -12.82
C LEU A 164 -18.18 13.89 -12.82
N ALA A 165 -18.99 13.17 -13.59
CA ALA A 165 -20.41 13.41 -13.73
C ALA A 165 -21.21 12.18 -13.27
N CYS A 166 -22.27 12.43 -12.51
CA CYS A 166 -23.19 11.39 -12.07
C CYS A 166 -24.19 11.06 -13.20
N PRO A 167 -24.28 9.80 -13.67
CA PRO A 167 -25.27 9.42 -14.68
C PRO A 167 -26.71 9.46 -14.17
N ASN A 168 -26.92 9.39 -12.86
CA ASN A 168 -28.25 9.29 -12.26
C ASN A 168 -28.87 10.67 -11.96
N CYS A 169 -28.17 11.53 -11.21
CA CYS A 169 -28.69 12.84 -10.80
C CYS A 169 -28.08 14.04 -11.56
N GLY A 170 -27.14 13.80 -12.47
CA GLY A 170 -26.47 14.85 -13.26
C GLY A 170 -25.49 15.72 -12.48
N ASN A 171 -25.23 15.44 -11.20
CA ASN A 171 -24.26 16.20 -10.40
C ASN A 171 -22.86 16.11 -11.00
N VAL A 172 -22.15 17.24 -11.05
CA VAL A 172 -20.78 17.32 -11.56
C VAL A 172 -19.85 17.69 -10.41
N GLU A 173 -18.79 16.91 -10.26
CA GLU A 173 -17.84 17.01 -9.16
C GLU A 173 -16.40 16.97 -9.70
N THR A 174 -15.48 17.53 -8.93
CA THR A 174 -14.04 17.45 -9.20
C THR A 174 -13.37 16.57 -8.16
N ARG A 175 -12.35 15.82 -8.59
CA ARG A 175 -11.46 15.02 -7.75
C ARG A 175 -10.05 15.06 -8.33
N LYS A 176 -9.03 14.72 -7.54
CA LYS A 176 -7.69 14.38 -8.07
C LYS A 176 -7.78 12.97 -8.66
N THR A 177 -8.22 12.86 -9.91
CA THR A 177 -8.34 11.57 -10.59
C THR A 177 -6.98 11.04 -11.02
N SER A 178 -6.77 9.74 -10.84
CA SER A 178 -5.71 8.99 -11.50
C SER A 178 -6.03 8.81 -13.00
N THR A 179 -5.00 8.60 -13.81
CA THR A 179 -5.15 8.11 -15.19
C THR A 179 -5.89 6.77 -15.27
N ALA A 180 -5.84 5.96 -14.20
CA ALA A 180 -6.53 4.66 -14.10
C ALA A 180 -8.01 4.75 -13.70
N TYR A 181 -8.58 5.96 -13.56
CA TYR A 181 -9.96 6.13 -13.11
C TYR A 181 -10.97 5.37 -14.00
N GLY A 182 -11.76 4.50 -13.38
CA GLY A 182 -12.81 3.73 -14.06
C GLY A 182 -12.32 2.57 -14.94
N LEU A 183 -11.01 2.31 -15.02
CA LEU A 183 -10.47 1.18 -15.79
C LEU A 183 -10.54 -0.15 -15.02
N GLY A 184 -10.76 -0.10 -13.70
CA GLY A 184 -10.73 -1.29 -12.85
C GLY A 184 -9.34 -1.90 -12.69
N VAL A 185 -8.29 -1.12 -12.96
CA VAL A 185 -6.89 -1.56 -12.88
C VAL A 185 -6.19 -0.81 -11.76
N VAL A 186 -5.38 -1.53 -10.99
CA VAL A 186 -4.54 -1.00 -9.91
C VAL A 186 -3.06 -1.01 -10.29
#